data_AF-A0AAD5L9E1-F1
#
_entry.id   AF-A0AAD5L9E1-F1
#
_cell.length_a   1.000
_cell.length_b   1.000
_cell.length_c   1.000
_cell.angle_alpha   90.00
_cell.angle_beta   90.00
_cell.angle_gamma   90.00
#
_symmetry.space_group_name_H-M   'P 1'
#
loop_
_entity.id
_entity.type
_entity.pdbx_description
1 polymer ?
#
loop_
_entity_poly.entity_id
_entity_poly.type
_entity_poly.pdbx_seq_one_letter_code
_entity_poly.pdbx_strand_id
1 'polypeptide(L)'
;MLSLFRAIAASTFLLSVALASRVAEPAHQGRELLEQWTFSPVRSIKVRVQGNLPVWDPEHGVFVASFGKTFEERHRAVLDTVNMASVEGAFKFVQAECINYYDIKNNGCKRKNDIQYVVFYETIIAQPRAAMAKYQEVADDAAAIEHCPFVAMDGGQCSPVNGTRPKTCDEFIGDNGSPKLGMCVGGQLMHMDPLAPYPDTYWHSFPNSCPTELWKNKTEQCRTKYSGGLCPFGVKPDGVTCSFSYRILGWVALDDVVGITSMTNPATNATYRNYTEFCRAGGTEYKVIVDDERPVVEETIPFWKNPLDRDANRQRIQQLVSAYNETISEKPLSSDGGMMLALPDVESLRQENPPCYVNNIRCAKARFGCRRRTYSQVCSVCRRAGEDCVVAPPSFKFPDLSLPHFVVKATLSKKS
;
A
#
# COMPACT_ATOMS: atom_id res chain seq x y z
N MET A 1 57.40 -32.68 57.35
CA MET A 1 58.49 -33.57 57.81
C MET A 1 58.01 -35.00 57.63
N LEU A 2 58.85 -35.83 57.00
CA LEU A 2 58.73 -37.28 56.73
C LEU A 2 57.59 -37.71 55.78
N SER A 3 57.77 -38.65 54.84
CA SER A 3 58.93 -39.22 54.15
C SER A 3 58.40 -40.32 53.20
N LEU A 4 58.90 -40.31 51.96
CA LEU A 4 59.33 -41.45 51.14
C LEU A 4 58.42 -42.67 50.83
N PHE A 5 58.15 -42.82 49.53
CA PHE A 5 58.49 -43.95 48.63
C PHE A 5 58.13 -45.42 48.98
N ARG A 6 57.35 -46.05 48.08
CA ARG A 6 57.64 -47.25 47.23
C ARG A 6 56.31 -47.82 46.71
N ALA A 7 55.99 -47.82 45.41
CA ALA A 7 56.52 -48.60 44.27
C ALA A 7 56.00 -50.06 44.19
N ILE A 8 55.37 -50.34 43.03
CA ILE A 8 55.18 -51.62 42.32
C ILE A 8 53.96 -52.48 42.70
N ALA A 9 53.00 -52.61 41.77
CA ALA A 9 52.77 -53.85 41.03
C ALA A 9 51.71 -53.66 39.94
N ALA A 10 52.08 -54.05 38.72
CA ALA A 10 51.26 -54.03 37.53
C ALA A 10 50.12 -55.06 37.62
N SER A 11 48.95 -54.73 37.08
CA SER A 11 48.02 -55.71 36.53
C SER A 11 47.18 -55.05 35.45
N THR A 12 47.55 -55.40 34.23
CA THR A 12 46.85 -55.25 32.96
C THR A 12 45.41 -55.72 33.06
N PHE A 13 44.45 -54.82 32.85
CA PHE A 13 43.15 -55.16 32.30
C PHE A 13 42.93 -54.30 31.06
N LEU A 14 43.02 -54.96 29.90
CA LEU A 14 42.61 -54.47 28.61
C LEU A 14 41.08 -54.25 28.65
N LEU A 15 40.65 -53.01 28.86
CA LEU A 15 39.32 -52.59 28.43
C LEU A 15 39.45 -51.97 27.04
N SER A 16 39.11 -52.77 26.04
CA SER A 16 38.88 -52.35 24.66
C SER A 16 37.69 -51.39 24.64
N VAL A 17 37.94 -50.09 24.83
CA VAL A 17 36.96 -49.07 24.48
C VAL A 17 36.97 -49.00 22.97
N ALA A 18 36.01 -49.69 22.34
CA ALA A 18 35.65 -49.42 20.97
C ALA A 18 35.12 -47.99 20.92
N LEU A 19 35.97 -47.03 20.55
CA LEU A 19 35.50 -45.79 19.95
C LEU A 19 34.81 -46.19 18.65
N ALA A 20 33.50 -46.41 18.73
CA ALA A 20 32.65 -46.23 17.57
C ALA A 20 32.73 -44.74 17.23
N SER A 21 33.71 -44.39 16.40
CA SER A 21 33.68 -43.17 15.60
C SER A 21 32.42 -43.25 14.75
N ARG A 22 31.28 -42.82 15.30
CA ARG A 22 30.19 -42.33 14.48
C ARG A 22 30.78 -41.12 13.78
N VAL A 23 31.28 -41.37 12.57
CA VAL A 23 31.29 -40.35 11.53
C VAL A 23 29.84 -39.91 11.50
N ALA A 24 29.56 -38.78 12.15
CA ALA A 24 28.36 -38.04 11.87
C ALA A 24 28.47 -37.76 10.38
N GLU A 25 27.72 -38.51 9.57
CA GLU A 25 27.32 -38.03 8.27
C GLU A 25 26.92 -36.57 8.48
N PRO A 26 27.47 -35.62 7.73
CA PRO A 26 26.89 -34.30 7.71
C PRO A 26 25.50 -34.51 7.13
N ALA A 27 24.52 -34.68 8.03
CA ALA A 27 23.11 -34.58 7.73
C ALA A 27 23.00 -33.33 6.89
N HIS A 28 22.65 -33.53 5.62
CA HIS A 28 22.46 -32.53 4.59
C HIS A 28 22.06 -31.17 5.20
N GLN A 29 23.08 -30.41 5.60
CA GLN A 29 23.13 -28.97 5.64
C GLN A 29 23.23 -28.43 4.20
N GLY A 30 22.84 -29.25 3.21
CA GLY A 30 22.29 -28.85 1.91
C GLY A 30 20.85 -28.31 2.02
N ARG A 31 20.43 -27.87 3.22
CA ARG A 31 19.64 -26.65 3.34
C ARG A 31 20.64 -25.48 3.40
N GLU A 32 21.41 -25.33 2.31
CA GLU A 32 21.87 -24.00 1.93
C GLU A 32 20.62 -23.13 2.04
N LEU A 33 20.66 -22.17 2.95
CA LEU A 33 19.98 -20.91 2.71
C LEU A 33 20.51 -20.45 1.36
N LEU A 34 19.86 -20.92 0.28
CA LEU A 34 19.87 -20.27 -1.01
C LEU A 34 19.80 -18.78 -0.67
N GLU A 35 20.73 -18.01 -1.20
CA GLU A 35 20.68 -16.55 -1.23
C GLU A 35 19.34 -16.14 -1.89
N GLN A 36 18.27 -16.22 -1.12
CA GLN A 36 16.91 -16.25 -1.62
C GLN A 36 16.57 -14.80 -1.79
N TRP A 37 16.74 -14.28 -3.01
CA TRP A 37 16.40 -12.89 -3.34
C TRP A 37 15.11 -12.48 -2.63
N THR A 38 15.20 -11.37 -1.93
CA THR A 38 14.11 -10.68 -1.27
C THR A 38 13.85 -9.38 -2.01
N PHE A 39 12.59 -8.97 -2.05
CA PHE A 39 12.22 -7.70 -2.64
C PHE A 39 12.90 -6.57 -1.86
N SER A 40 13.67 -5.72 -2.55
CA SER A 40 14.30 -4.55 -1.93
C SER A 40 13.23 -3.51 -1.60
N PRO A 41 13.13 -3.05 -0.33
CA PRO A 41 12.04 -2.18 0.08
C PRO A 41 11.93 -0.89 -0.75
N VAL A 42 10.70 -0.48 -1.05
CA VAL A 42 10.39 0.76 -1.79
C VAL A 42 9.57 1.69 -0.91
N ARG A 43 10.10 2.89 -0.67
CA ARG A 43 9.44 4.01 0.01
C ARG A 43 8.60 4.80 -1.00
N SER A 44 7.38 5.16 -0.65
CA SER A 44 6.49 5.94 -1.51
C SER A 44 5.51 6.77 -0.70
N ILE A 45 4.88 7.77 -1.33
CA ILE A 45 3.80 8.55 -0.72
C ILE A 45 2.48 8.17 -1.38
N LYS A 46 1.49 7.88 -0.55
CA LYS A 46 0.12 7.52 -0.93
C LYS A 46 -0.87 8.44 -0.21
N VAL A 47 -2.11 8.43 -0.68
CA VAL A 47 -3.18 9.24 -0.09
C VAL A 47 -4.44 8.42 0.15
N ARG A 48 -5.19 8.82 1.17
CA ARG A 48 -6.60 8.46 1.33
C ARG A 48 -7.41 9.73 1.48
N VAL A 49 -8.51 9.83 0.74
CA VAL A 49 -9.53 10.84 1.01
C VAL A 49 -10.58 10.19 1.90
N GLN A 50 -10.71 10.70 3.12
CA GLN A 50 -11.46 10.03 4.19
C GLN A 50 -12.25 11.03 5.05
N GLY A 51 -13.23 10.51 5.79
CA GLY A 51 -14.11 11.34 6.62
C GLY A 51 -13.60 11.61 8.04
N ASN A 52 -12.76 10.73 8.59
CA ASN A 52 -12.22 10.86 9.93
C ASN A 52 -10.78 11.39 9.93
N LEU A 53 -10.45 12.22 10.92
CA LEU A 53 -9.08 12.66 11.15
C LEU A 53 -8.24 11.57 11.83
N PRO A 54 -6.95 11.46 11.48
CA PRO A 54 -5.97 10.81 12.34
C PRO A 54 -5.87 11.51 13.70
N VAL A 55 -5.45 10.77 14.73
CA VAL A 55 -5.22 11.30 16.08
C VAL A 55 -3.76 11.10 16.47
N TRP A 56 -3.19 12.06 17.19
CA TRP A 56 -1.82 11.98 17.68
C TRP A 56 -1.70 11.01 18.85
N ASP A 57 -0.75 10.08 18.75
CA ASP A 57 -0.31 9.24 19.85
C ASP A 57 1.01 9.81 20.41
N PRO A 58 0.98 10.48 21.58
CA PRO A 58 2.16 11.15 22.12
C PRO A 58 3.21 10.18 22.67
N GLU A 59 2.82 8.96 23.04
CA GLU A 59 3.74 7.94 23.57
C GLU A 59 4.62 7.39 22.45
N HIS A 60 4.05 7.17 21.26
CA HIS A 60 4.75 6.63 20.10
C HIS A 60 5.22 7.69 19.11
N GLY A 61 4.79 8.94 19.28
CA GLY A 61 5.18 10.06 18.42
C GLY A 61 4.68 9.92 16.98
N VAL A 62 3.48 9.38 16.78
CA VAL A 62 2.89 9.14 15.45
C VAL A 62 1.39 9.39 15.44
N PHE A 63 0.83 9.67 14.26
CA PHE A 63 -0.63 9.66 14.10
C PHE A 63 -1.15 8.24 13.85
N VAL A 64 -2.30 7.92 14.45
CA VAL A 64 -3.00 6.63 14.34
C VAL A 64 -4.50 6.84 14.07
N ALA A 65 -5.27 5.76 13.92
CA ALA A 65 -6.72 5.86 13.77
C ALA A 65 -7.38 6.38 15.06
N SER A 66 -8.48 7.12 14.91
CA SER A 66 -9.27 7.62 16.04
C SER A 66 -10.03 6.52 16.81
N PHE A 67 -10.12 5.31 16.24
CA PHE A 67 -10.84 4.17 16.80
C PHE A 67 -9.91 2.97 17.05
N GLY A 68 -10.25 2.17 18.07
CA GLY A 68 -9.38 1.16 18.67
C GLY A 68 -9.11 1.47 20.14
N LYS A 69 -8.85 0.44 20.96
CA LYS A 69 -8.65 0.55 22.41
C LYS A 69 -7.18 0.66 22.81
N THR A 70 -6.29 0.02 22.05
CA THR A 70 -4.84 0.07 22.27
C THR A 70 -4.14 0.77 21.12
N PHE A 71 -2.87 1.14 21.31
CA PHE A 71 -2.03 1.67 20.25
C PHE A 71 -1.97 0.72 19.04
N GLU A 72 -1.77 -0.58 19.25
CA GLU A 72 -1.66 -1.58 18.18
C GLU A 72 -2.96 -1.70 17.39
N GLU A 73 -4.11 -1.63 18.07
CA GLU A 73 -5.41 -1.64 17.40
C GLU A 73 -5.59 -0.38 16.55
N ARG A 74 -5.27 0.80 17.09
CA ARG A 74 -5.36 2.09 16.39
C ARG A 74 -4.38 2.19 15.23
N HIS A 75 -3.15 1.71 15.41
CA HIS A 75 -2.13 1.65 14.37
C HIS A 75 -2.56 0.68 13.26
N ARG A 76 -3.06 -0.50 13.60
CA ARG A 76 -3.53 -1.47 12.60
C ARG A 76 -4.72 -0.96 11.81
N ALA A 77 -5.67 -0.32 12.48
CA ALA A 77 -6.92 0.18 11.91
C ALA A 77 -6.74 1.14 10.73
N VAL A 78 -5.61 1.85 10.65
CA VAL A 78 -5.35 2.80 9.57
C VAL A 78 -5.30 2.12 8.20
N LEU A 79 -4.61 0.96 8.10
CA LEU A 79 -4.43 0.20 6.86
C LEU A 79 -4.85 -1.29 7.03
N ASP A 80 -5.99 -1.55 7.69
CA ASP A 80 -6.51 -2.90 7.90
C ASP A 80 -7.32 -3.40 6.70
N THR A 81 -6.64 -3.76 5.60
CA THR A 81 -7.27 -4.19 4.34
C THR A 81 -8.09 -3.06 3.71
N VAL A 82 -7.38 -2.10 3.12
CA VAL A 82 -7.94 -0.86 2.54
C VAL A 82 -7.36 -0.55 1.17
N ASN A 83 -8.03 0.31 0.42
CA ASN A 83 -7.47 0.94 -0.77
C ASN A 83 -6.81 2.28 -0.47
N MET A 84 -5.81 2.62 -1.27
CA MET A 84 -5.15 3.93 -1.28
C MET A 84 -4.92 4.37 -2.73
N ALA A 85 -4.85 5.68 -2.96
CA ALA A 85 -4.45 6.23 -4.25
C ALA A 85 -3.00 6.71 -4.21
N SER A 86 -2.40 6.86 -5.39
CA SER A 86 -1.24 7.73 -5.55
C SER A 86 -1.63 9.18 -5.28
N VAL A 87 -0.66 10.02 -4.92
CA VAL A 87 -0.88 11.48 -4.78
C VAL A 87 -1.43 12.06 -6.09
N GLU A 88 -0.91 11.61 -7.23
CA GLU A 88 -1.33 11.97 -8.59
C GLU A 88 -2.81 11.65 -8.88
N GLY A 89 -3.39 10.72 -8.13
CA GLY A 89 -4.77 10.30 -8.26
C GLY A 89 -5.67 10.67 -7.08
N ALA A 90 -5.23 11.55 -6.18
CA ALA A 90 -5.94 11.86 -4.94
C ALA A 90 -7.41 12.21 -5.17
N PHE A 91 -7.68 13.03 -6.18
CA PHE A 91 -9.02 13.53 -6.49
C PHE A 91 -9.81 12.67 -7.47
N LYS A 92 -9.23 11.59 -8.02
CA LYS A 92 -9.97 10.70 -8.91
C LYS A 92 -11.20 10.12 -8.21
N PHE A 93 -11.03 9.53 -7.02
CA PHE A 93 -12.14 8.97 -6.23
C PHE A 93 -13.13 10.06 -5.80
N VAL A 94 -12.63 11.24 -5.45
CA VAL A 94 -13.48 12.38 -5.07
C VAL A 94 -14.41 12.75 -6.23
N GLN A 95 -13.83 13.04 -7.40
CA GLN A 95 -14.54 13.50 -8.58
C GLN A 95 -15.44 12.43 -9.21
N ALA A 96 -14.94 11.20 -9.36
CA ALA A 96 -15.66 10.12 -10.04
C ALA A 96 -16.80 9.54 -9.19
N GLU A 97 -16.69 9.59 -7.86
CA GLU A 97 -17.61 8.83 -7.01
C GLU A 97 -18.23 9.60 -5.84
N CYS A 98 -17.63 10.70 -5.38
CA CYS A 98 -17.99 11.25 -4.06
C CYS A 98 -18.77 12.55 -4.07
N ILE A 99 -18.67 13.34 -5.15
CA ILE A 99 -19.17 14.71 -5.18
C ILE A 99 -20.24 14.97 -6.24
N ASN A 100 -20.50 14.01 -7.15
CA ASN A 100 -21.50 14.22 -8.19
C ASN A 100 -22.88 14.39 -7.59
N TYR A 101 -23.50 15.54 -7.87
CA TYR A 101 -24.79 15.95 -7.35
C TYR A 101 -25.86 14.86 -7.46
N TYR A 102 -25.92 14.15 -8.59
CA TYR A 102 -26.92 13.10 -8.79
C TYR A 102 -26.80 11.93 -7.81
N ASP A 103 -25.57 11.64 -7.35
CA ASP A 103 -25.28 10.55 -6.43
C ASP A 103 -25.48 10.96 -4.96
N ILE A 104 -25.35 12.27 -4.65
CA ILE A 104 -25.34 12.75 -3.25
C ILE A 104 -26.46 13.74 -2.89
N LYS A 105 -27.29 14.18 -3.83
CA LYS A 105 -28.37 15.18 -3.58
C LYS A 105 -29.32 14.79 -2.44
N ASN A 106 -29.51 13.49 -2.21
CA ASN A 106 -30.38 12.96 -1.17
C ASN A 106 -29.63 12.55 0.11
N ASN A 107 -28.32 12.84 0.21
CA ASN A 107 -27.47 12.41 1.32
C ASN A 107 -27.37 13.46 2.45
N GLY A 108 -28.31 14.40 2.53
CA GLY A 108 -28.38 15.38 3.62
C GLY A 108 -27.18 16.35 3.68
N CYS A 109 -26.71 16.83 2.52
CA CYS A 109 -25.53 17.71 2.39
C CYS A 109 -24.24 17.10 2.93
N LYS A 110 -24.01 15.84 2.56
CA LYS A 110 -22.78 15.09 2.79
C LYS A 110 -22.27 14.50 1.48
N ARG A 111 -20.96 14.56 1.27
CA ARG A 111 -20.30 13.78 0.21
C ARG A 111 -20.43 12.29 0.50
N LYS A 112 -20.29 11.44 -0.52
CA LYS A 112 -20.26 9.98 -0.32
C LYS A 112 -19.19 9.61 0.71
N ASN A 113 -19.49 8.65 1.58
CA ASN A 113 -18.60 8.19 2.66
C ASN A 113 -18.14 9.29 3.64
N ASP A 114 -18.89 10.40 3.73
CA ASP A 114 -18.58 11.53 4.63
C ASP A 114 -17.15 12.08 4.44
N ILE A 115 -16.57 12.01 3.23
CA ILE A 115 -15.19 12.44 2.97
C ILE A 115 -14.98 13.93 3.27
N GLN A 116 -13.91 14.24 3.98
CA GLN A 116 -13.61 15.58 4.50
C GLN A 116 -12.13 15.95 4.43
N TYR A 117 -11.23 14.98 4.41
CA TYR A 117 -9.79 15.22 4.52
C TYR A 117 -9.01 14.44 3.47
N VAL A 118 -7.96 15.07 2.94
CA VAL A 118 -6.94 14.37 2.16
C VAL A 118 -5.77 14.07 3.10
N VAL A 119 -5.57 12.80 3.41
CA VAL A 119 -4.54 12.34 4.36
C VAL A 119 -3.38 11.73 3.58
N PHE A 120 -2.17 12.20 3.89
CA PHE A 120 -0.92 11.76 3.26
C PHE A 120 -0.23 10.70 4.12
N TYR A 121 0.23 9.66 3.45
CA TYR A 121 0.88 8.51 4.05
C TYR A 121 2.21 8.29 3.36
N GLU A 122 3.26 8.15 4.15
CA GLU A 122 4.46 7.46 3.72
C GLU A 122 4.26 5.97 3.91
N THR A 123 4.56 5.18 2.88
CA THR A 123 4.55 3.72 2.94
C THR A 123 5.89 3.18 2.53
N ILE A 124 6.32 2.10 3.16
CA ILE A 124 7.43 1.27 2.69
C ILE A 124 6.85 -0.09 2.38
N ILE A 125 7.11 -0.63 1.18
CA ILE A 125 6.64 -1.96 0.77
C ILE A 125 7.83 -2.89 0.51
N ALA A 126 7.66 -4.16 0.86
CA ALA A 126 8.47 -5.26 0.37
C ALA A 126 7.54 -6.40 -0.03
N GLN A 127 7.52 -6.77 -1.31
CA GLN A 127 6.56 -7.74 -1.80
C GLN A 127 6.97 -9.18 -1.47
N PRO A 128 6.01 -10.08 -1.21
CA PRO A 128 6.30 -11.50 -1.13
C PRO A 128 6.94 -12.06 -2.39
N ARG A 129 8.02 -12.84 -2.22
CA ARG A 129 8.75 -13.46 -3.34
C ARG A 129 7.83 -14.30 -4.24
N ALA A 130 6.93 -15.08 -3.65
CA ALA A 130 5.99 -15.92 -4.40
C ALA A 130 5.04 -15.08 -5.26
N ALA A 131 4.60 -13.93 -4.75
CA ALA A 131 3.77 -13.00 -5.49
C ALA A 131 4.54 -12.39 -6.67
N MET A 132 5.80 -11.99 -6.45
CA MET A 132 6.66 -11.49 -7.53
C MET A 132 6.96 -12.56 -8.57
N ALA A 133 7.23 -13.81 -8.18
CA ALA A 133 7.39 -14.93 -9.11
C ALA A 133 6.18 -15.08 -10.05
N LYS A 134 4.97 -14.87 -9.53
CA LYS A 134 3.74 -14.98 -10.31
C LYS A 134 3.47 -13.79 -11.22
N TYR A 135 3.67 -12.56 -10.72
CA TYR A 135 3.21 -11.36 -11.41
C TYR A 135 4.32 -10.53 -12.06
N GLN A 136 5.59 -10.91 -11.95
CA GLN A 136 6.72 -10.13 -12.46
C GLN A 136 6.67 -9.76 -13.95
N GLU A 137 5.96 -10.54 -14.78
CA GLU A 137 5.86 -10.32 -16.24
C GLU A 137 4.47 -9.88 -16.72
N VAL A 138 3.50 -9.63 -15.83
CA VAL A 138 2.17 -9.14 -16.26
C VAL A 138 2.25 -7.73 -16.83
N ALA A 139 1.33 -7.40 -17.73
CA ALA A 139 1.24 -6.08 -18.35
C ALA A 139 0.80 -4.99 -17.34
N ASP A 140 1.19 -3.73 -17.63
CA ASP A 140 1.02 -2.58 -16.70
C ASP A 140 -0.44 -2.24 -16.39
N ASP A 141 -1.36 -2.61 -17.29
CA ASP A 141 -2.81 -2.43 -17.15
C ASP A 141 -3.45 -3.51 -16.26
N ALA A 142 -2.82 -4.68 -16.14
CA ALA A 142 -3.24 -5.75 -15.25
C ALA A 142 -2.64 -5.62 -13.84
N ALA A 143 -1.37 -5.23 -13.75
CA ALA A 143 -0.74 -4.83 -12.49
C ALA A 143 0.42 -3.87 -12.73
N ALA A 144 0.58 -2.91 -11.83
CA ALA A 144 1.75 -2.05 -11.80
C ALA A 144 3.03 -2.89 -11.63
N ILE A 145 4.13 -2.48 -12.26
CA ILE A 145 5.45 -3.07 -12.03
C ILE A 145 5.75 -3.03 -10.52
N GLU A 146 6.33 -4.12 -9.99
CA GLU A 146 6.59 -4.34 -8.56
C GLU A 146 5.33 -4.55 -7.68
N HIS A 147 4.16 -4.78 -8.27
CA HIS A 147 2.92 -4.97 -7.53
C HIS A 147 2.14 -6.20 -8.00
N CYS A 148 1.22 -6.65 -7.15
CA CYS A 148 0.17 -7.57 -7.56
C CYS A 148 -0.98 -6.83 -8.26
N PRO A 149 -1.91 -7.54 -8.91
CA PRO A 149 -3.13 -6.93 -9.40
C PRO A 149 -3.86 -6.19 -8.27
N PHE A 150 -4.42 -5.03 -8.60
CA PHE A 150 -5.27 -4.30 -7.69
C PHE A 150 -6.50 -5.13 -7.31
N VAL A 151 -6.89 -5.07 -6.05
CA VAL A 151 -8.10 -5.69 -5.51
C VAL A 151 -8.85 -4.62 -4.73
N ALA A 152 -10.09 -4.31 -5.12
CA ALA A 152 -10.95 -3.43 -4.33
C ALA A 152 -11.14 -4.00 -2.92
N MET A 153 -11.11 -3.14 -1.91
CA MET A 153 -11.15 -3.52 -0.50
C MET A 153 -12.12 -2.62 0.28
N ASP A 154 -13.31 -3.15 0.53
CA ASP A 154 -14.37 -2.47 1.25
C ASP A 154 -14.65 -3.15 2.59
N GLY A 155 -14.81 -2.34 3.64
CA GLY A 155 -15.21 -2.83 4.96
C GLY A 155 -14.18 -3.74 5.65
N GLY A 156 -12.92 -3.73 5.22
CA GLY A 156 -11.84 -4.54 5.79
C GLY A 156 -11.59 -5.88 5.10
N GLN A 157 -12.27 -6.15 4.00
CA GLN A 157 -12.07 -7.37 3.20
C GLN A 157 -11.80 -7.03 1.74
N CYS A 158 -11.31 -8.00 0.98
CA CYS A 158 -11.40 -7.94 -0.48
C CYS A 158 -12.88 -7.87 -0.91
N SER A 159 -13.24 -6.87 -1.71
CA SER A 159 -14.60 -6.65 -2.16
C SER A 159 -15.07 -7.77 -3.08
N PRO A 160 -16.18 -8.45 -2.78
CA PRO A 160 -16.76 -9.44 -3.69
C PRO A 160 -17.21 -8.79 -5.00
N VAL A 161 -16.95 -9.45 -6.12
CA VAL A 161 -17.46 -9.08 -7.44
C VAL A 161 -18.62 -10.00 -7.76
N ASN A 162 -19.83 -9.46 -7.92
CA ASN A 162 -21.07 -10.24 -8.12
C ASN A 162 -21.25 -11.33 -7.03
N GLY A 163 -20.98 -10.98 -5.78
CA GLY A 163 -21.06 -11.88 -4.63
C GLY A 163 -19.92 -12.90 -4.52
N THR A 164 -18.96 -12.91 -5.46
CA THR A 164 -17.85 -13.86 -5.47
C THR A 164 -16.55 -13.19 -5.03
N ARG A 165 -15.83 -13.83 -4.12
CA ARG A 165 -14.53 -13.34 -3.66
C ARG A 165 -13.51 -13.35 -4.80
N PRO A 166 -12.72 -12.27 -5.01
CA PRO A 166 -11.70 -12.25 -6.05
C PRO A 166 -10.64 -13.33 -5.84
N LYS A 167 -10.23 -14.01 -6.92
CA LYS A 167 -9.19 -15.05 -6.87
C LYS A 167 -7.88 -14.57 -6.26
N THR A 168 -7.47 -13.34 -6.55
CA THR A 168 -6.28 -12.73 -5.94
C THR A 168 -6.36 -12.67 -4.40
N CYS A 169 -7.57 -12.59 -3.84
CA CYS A 169 -7.76 -12.64 -2.40
C CYS A 169 -7.49 -14.04 -1.82
N ASP A 170 -7.96 -15.09 -2.52
CA ASP A 170 -7.66 -16.48 -2.16
C ASP A 170 -6.15 -16.75 -2.24
N GLU A 171 -5.48 -16.13 -3.20
CA GLU A 171 -4.04 -16.25 -3.41
C GLU A 171 -3.22 -15.58 -2.30
N PHE A 172 -3.73 -14.58 -1.60
CA PHE A 172 -3.03 -14.02 -0.43
C PHE A 172 -2.83 -15.08 0.66
N ILE A 173 -3.85 -15.91 0.88
CA ILE A 173 -3.91 -16.85 2.01
C ILE A 173 -3.73 -18.32 1.62
N GLY A 174 -3.76 -18.64 0.32
CA GLY A 174 -3.68 -20.00 -0.21
C GLY A 174 -4.97 -20.80 0.00
N ASP A 175 -6.12 -20.18 -0.24
CA ASP A 175 -7.45 -20.80 -0.07
C ASP A 175 -8.05 -21.23 -1.42
N ASN A 176 -9.11 -22.04 -1.40
CA ASN A 176 -9.83 -22.49 -2.61
C ASN A 176 -8.92 -23.08 -3.72
N GLY A 177 -7.86 -23.78 -3.33
CA GLY A 177 -6.89 -24.37 -4.27
C GLY A 177 -5.91 -23.36 -4.90
N SER A 178 -5.93 -22.10 -4.45
CA SER A 178 -4.99 -21.07 -4.88
C SER A 178 -3.62 -21.22 -4.21
N PRO A 179 -2.53 -20.83 -4.90
CA PRO A 179 -1.21 -20.76 -4.29
C PRO A 179 -1.18 -19.73 -3.16
N LYS A 180 -0.49 -20.02 -2.05
CA LYS A 180 -0.25 -19.02 -0.99
C LYS A 180 0.88 -18.08 -1.41
N LEU A 181 0.51 -16.91 -1.92
CA LEU A 181 1.46 -15.89 -2.37
C LEU A 181 1.89 -14.94 -1.26
N GLY A 182 1.10 -14.81 -0.19
CA GLY A 182 1.30 -13.82 0.87
C GLY A 182 0.55 -12.51 0.60
N MET A 183 0.48 -11.64 1.61
CA MET A 183 -0.25 -10.37 1.56
C MET A 183 0.45 -9.36 0.65
N CYS A 184 0.29 -9.48 -0.65
CA CYS A 184 0.96 -8.63 -1.62
C CYS A 184 0.22 -7.30 -1.81
N VAL A 185 0.94 -6.18 -1.80
CA VAL A 185 0.35 -4.87 -2.10
C VAL A 185 0.01 -4.83 -3.58
N GLY A 186 -1.26 -4.61 -3.91
CA GLY A 186 -1.70 -4.49 -5.29
C GLY A 186 -1.50 -3.08 -5.83
N GLY A 187 -1.43 -2.97 -7.15
CA GLY A 187 -1.27 -1.70 -7.85
C GLY A 187 -1.82 -1.80 -9.26
N GLN A 188 -2.61 -0.81 -9.69
CA GLN A 188 -3.12 -0.74 -11.05
C GLN A 188 -3.19 0.72 -11.51
N LEU A 189 -2.86 0.94 -12.77
CA LEU A 189 -2.93 2.25 -13.41
C LEU A 189 -4.38 2.58 -13.76
N MET A 190 -4.92 3.65 -13.18
CA MET A 190 -6.34 4.03 -13.24
C MET A 190 -6.56 5.41 -13.91
N HIS A 191 -5.77 5.73 -14.93
CA HIS A 191 -5.71 7.07 -15.52
C HIS A 191 -6.75 7.36 -16.63
N MET A 192 -7.46 6.34 -17.12
CA MET A 192 -8.37 6.43 -18.29
C MET A 192 -9.85 6.51 -17.92
N ASP A 193 -10.15 7.00 -16.72
CA ASP A 193 -11.54 7.11 -16.30
C ASP A 193 -12.23 8.28 -17.00
N PRO A 194 -13.38 8.04 -17.65
CA PRO A 194 -14.03 9.04 -18.46
C PRO A 194 -14.56 10.21 -17.63
N LEU A 195 -14.85 10.02 -16.33
CA LEU A 195 -15.36 11.06 -15.44
C LEU A 195 -14.24 11.79 -14.71
N ALA A 196 -13.10 11.13 -14.50
CA ALA A 196 -11.96 11.68 -13.77
C ALA A 196 -10.62 11.22 -14.38
N PRO A 197 -10.23 11.75 -15.55
CA PRO A 197 -9.01 11.35 -16.22
C PRO A 197 -7.80 12.04 -15.58
N TYR A 198 -7.35 11.51 -14.43
CA TYR A 198 -6.14 11.96 -13.73
C TYR A 198 -4.92 11.19 -14.25
N PRO A 199 -3.95 11.85 -14.92
CA PRO A 199 -2.73 11.20 -15.35
C PRO A 199 -1.96 10.56 -14.19
N ASP A 200 -1.21 9.50 -14.48
CA ASP A 200 -0.29 8.87 -13.53
C ASP A 200 -0.97 8.38 -12.23
N THR A 201 -2.29 8.19 -12.28
CA THR A 201 -3.08 7.69 -11.15
C THR A 201 -2.90 6.20 -10.98
N TYR A 202 -2.44 5.78 -9.80
CA TYR A 202 -2.43 4.39 -9.40
C TYR A 202 -3.34 4.18 -8.21
N TRP A 203 -4.16 3.14 -8.28
CA TRP A 203 -4.87 2.61 -7.12
C TRP A 203 -4.10 1.42 -6.57
N HIS A 204 -4.07 1.35 -5.24
CA HIS A 204 -3.32 0.34 -4.52
C HIS A 204 -4.23 -0.37 -3.53
N SER A 205 -4.00 -1.66 -3.35
CA SER A 205 -4.67 -2.47 -2.35
C SER A 205 -3.66 -2.89 -1.29
N PHE A 206 -3.98 -2.63 -0.02
CA PHE A 206 -3.12 -2.94 1.12
C PHE A 206 -3.77 -4.05 1.95
N PRO A 207 -3.63 -5.33 1.55
CA PRO A 207 -4.22 -6.44 2.30
C PRO A 207 -3.52 -6.61 3.65
N ASN A 208 -4.28 -6.58 4.74
CA ASN A 208 -3.78 -6.89 6.07
C ASN A 208 -4.32 -8.25 6.53
N SER A 209 -3.85 -8.71 7.69
CA SER A 209 -4.29 -9.93 8.33
C SER A 209 -5.81 -10.15 8.25
N CYS A 210 -6.21 -11.41 8.02
CA CYS A 210 -7.60 -11.81 7.82
C CYS A 210 -8.30 -10.99 6.70
N PRO A 211 -7.78 -10.96 5.45
CA PRO A 211 -8.25 -10.06 4.39
C PRO A 211 -9.59 -10.49 3.77
N THR A 212 -10.18 -11.59 4.23
CA THR A 212 -11.43 -12.14 3.71
C THR A 212 -12.64 -11.83 4.60
N GLU A 213 -12.43 -11.14 5.72
CA GLU A 213 -13.47 -10.84 6.70
C GLU A 213 -13.67 -9.34 6.85
N LEU A 214 -14.92 -8.92 7.02
CA LEU A 214 -15.25 -7.56 7.42
C LEU A 214 -14.57 -7.20 8.74
N TRP A 215 -14.23 -5.92 8.97
CA TRP A 215 -13.56 -5.45 10.19
C TRP A 215 -14.20 -5.98 11.48
N LYS A 216 -15.54 -5.95 11.56
CA LYS A 216 -16.30 -6.42 12.73
C LYS A 216 -16.16 -7.93 12.99
N ASN A 217 -15.75 -8.71 11.99
CA ASN A 217 -15.60 -10.16 12.03
C ASN A 217 -14.14 -10.61 12.11
N LYS A 218 -13.16 -9.69 12.04
CA LYS A 218 -11.74 -10.03 12.11
C LYS A 218 -11.31 -10.42 13.53
N THR A 219 -11.48 -11.70 13.87
CA THR A 219 -11.05 -12.27 15.15
C THR A 219 -9.53 -12.44 15.22
N GLU A 220 -8.98 -12.50 16.44
CA GLU A 220 -7.56 -12.77 16.65
C GLU A 220 -7.14 -14.13 16.07
N GLN A 221 -8.02 -15.13 16.18
CA GLN A 221 -7.80 -16.44 15.56
C GLN A 221 -7.65 -16.34 14.03
N CYS A 222 -8.49 -15.54 13.36
CA CYS A 222 -8.40 -15.33 11.93
C CYS A 222 -7.11 -14.58 11.57
N ARG A 223 -6.75 -13.54 12.33
CA ARG A 223 -5.53 -12.75 12.10
C ARG A 223 -4.26 -13.57 12.29
N THR A 224 -4.25 -14.46 13.29
CA THR A 224 -3.15 -15.40 13.52
C THR A 224 -3.06 -16.44 12.40
N LYS A 225 -4.19 -17.00 11.97
CA LYS A 225 -4.24 -17.99 10.88
C LYS A 225 -3.80 -17.40 9.53
N TYR A 226 -4.24 -16.19 9.25
CA TYR A 226 -4.01 -15.46 8.00
C TYR A 226 -3.27 -14.16 8.30
N SER A 227 -2.02 -14.30 8.77
CA SER A 227 -1.14 -13.19 9.14
C SER A 227 -0.45 -12.54 7.93
N GLY A 228 0.27 -11.45 8.20
CA GLY A 228 1.02 -10.67 7.21
C GLY A 228 0.36 -9.33 6.88
N GLY A 229 0.88 -8.66 5.85
CA GLY A 229 0.41 -7.34 5.43
C GLY A 229 1.13 -6.24 6.19
N LEU A 230 0.46 -5.61 7.16
CA LEU A 230 1.04 -4.53 7.96
C LEU A 230 2.07 -5.09 8.95
N CYS A 231 3.27 -4.52 8.94
CA CYS A 231 4.30 -4.80 9.93
C CYS A 231 3.93 -4.23 11.30
N PRO A 232 4.37 -4.90 12.40
CA PRO A 232 4.34 -4.28 13.72
C PRO A 232 5.01 -2.90 13.71
N PHE A 233 4.57 -2.00 14.59
CA PHE A 233 5.13 -0.67 14.68
C PHE A 233 6.65 -0.71 14.88
N GLY A 234 7.37 0.12 14.11
CA GLY A 234 8.85 0.17 14.13
C GLY A 234 9.55 -0.95 13.34
N VAL A 235 8.82 -1.94 12.81
CA VAL A 235 9.40 -3.04 12.02
C VAL A 235 9.36 -2.72 10.53
N LYS A 236 10.50 -2.89 9.85
CA LYS A 236 10.60 -2.72 8.39
C LYS A 236 10.03 -3.94 7.66
N PRO A 237 9.34 -3.77 6.52
CA PRO A 237 8.84 -4.88 5.72
C PRO A 237 10.00 -5.66 5.10
N ASP A 238 9.85 -6.99 5.11
CA ASP A 238 10.81 -7.95 4.57
C ASP A 238 10.20 -8.78 3.40
N GLY A 239 8.87 -8.67 3.18
CA GLY A 239 8.13 -9.47 2.21
C GLY A 239 7.96 -10.93 2.64
N VAL A 240 8.34 -11.29 3.87
CA VAL A 240 8.25 -12.65 4.41
C VAL A 240 7.30 -12.67 5.61
N THR A 241 7.60 -11.85 6.60
CA THR A 241 6.81 -11.69 7.82
C THR A 241 5.68 -10.69 7.60
N CYS A 242 5.98 -9.58 6.92
CA CYS A 242 5.04 -8.52 6.59
C CYS A 242 5.47 -7.81 5.31
N SER A 243 4.52 -7.17 4.65
CA SER A 243 4.71 -6.64 3.30
C SER A 243 4.75 -5.13 3.23
N PHE A 244 4.23 -4.43 4.24
CA PHE A 244 4.26 -2.98 4.28
C PHE A 244 4.30 -2.42 5.69
N SER A 245 4.87 -1.23 5.80
CA SER A 245 4.73 -0.34 6.96
C SER A 245 4.25 1.01 6.47
N TYR A 246 3.74 1.84 7.38
CA TYR A 246 3.32 3.19 7.04
C TYR A 246 3.60 4.17 8.18
N ARG A 247 3.58 5.45 7.82
CA ARG A 247 3.46 6.59 8.72
C ARG A 247 2.52 7.61 8.09
N ILE A 248 1.62 8.16 8.88
CA ILE A 248 0.81 9.31 8.46
C ILE A 248 1.69 10.56 8.55
N LEU A 249 1.79 11.30 7.45
CA LEU A 249 2.56 12.54 7.38
C LEU A 249 1.74 13.74 7.84
N GLY A 250 0.45 13.76 7.53
CA GLY A 250 -0.47 14.84 7.88
C GLY A 250 -1.67 14.86 6.96
N TRP A 251 -2.43 15.95 6.98
CA TRP A 251 -3.64 16.10 6.17
C TRP A 251 -3.95 17.56 5.88
N VAL A 252 -4.86 17.76 4.92
CA VAL A 252 -5.55 19.03 4.66
C VAL A 252 -7.05 18.78 4.61
N ALA A 253 -7.84 19.80 4.98
CA ALA A 253 -9.29 19.75 4.78
C ALA A 253 -9.60 19.86 3.28
N LEU A 254 -10.47 18.98 2.79
CA LEU A 254 -10.88 18.97 1.39
C LEU A 254 -11.54 20.29 0.98
N ASP A 255 -12.38 20.85 1.87
CA ASP A 255 -13.11 22.10 1.62
C ASP A 255 -12.20 23.31 1.42
N ASP A 256 -11.07 23.34 2.13
CA ASP A 256 -10.05 24.37 1.98
C ASP A 256 -9.35 24.24 0.62
N VAL A 257 -8.94 23.02 0.25
CA VAL A 257 -8.25 22.77 -1.01
C VAL A 257 -9.12 23.05 -2.23
N VAL A 258 -10.40 22.67 -2.19
CA VAL A 258 -11.34 22.95 -3.29
C VAL A 258 -11.88 24.38 -3.27
N GLY A 259 -11.51 25.17 -2.25
CA GLY A 259 -11.82 26.60 -2.13
C GLY A 259 -13.23 26.92 -1.62
N ILE A 260 -13.99 25.95 -1.12
CA ILE A 260 -15.34 26.20 -0.57
C ILE A 260 -15.27 27.16 0.62
N THR A 261 -14.28 27.01 1.50
CA THR A 261 -14.12 27.88 2.69
C THR A 261 -13.66 29.30 2.36
N SER A 262 -13.29 29.55 1.10
CA SER A 262 -12.97 30.88 0.58
C SER A 262 -14.13 31.53 -0.17
N MET A 263 -15.24 30.82 -0.40
CA MET A 263 -16.42 31.37 -1.08
C MET A 263 -17.31 32.13 -0.11
N THR A 264 -17.82 33.30 -0.54
CA THR A 264 -18.73 34.13 0.25
C THR A 264 -20.15 33.54 0.24
N ASN A 265 -20.73 33.38 1.42
CA ASN A 265 -22.13 33.07 1.64
C ASN A 265 -22.96 34.35 1.44
N PRO A 266 -23.83 34.44 0.42
CA PRO A 266 -24.60 35.65 0.14
C PRO A 266 -25.64 35.98 1.22
N ALA A 267 -26.05 35.01 2.04
CA ALA A 267 -27.02 35.23 3.11
C ALA A 267 -26.38 35.87 4.37
N THR A 268 -25.10 35.62 4.62
CA THR A 268 -24.40 36.10 5.83
C THR A 268 -23.28 37.10 5.54
N ASN A 269 -22.87 37.22 4.28
CA ASN A 269 -21.71 37.99 3.83
C ASN A 269 -20.37 37.55 4.47
N ALA A 270 -20.34 36.36 5.08
CA ALA A 270 -19.14 35.69 5.58
C ALA A 270 -18.73 34.56 4.63
N THR A 271 -17.54 33.99 4.77
CA THR A 271 -17.20 32.78 4.01
C THR A 271 -17.91 31.55 4.56
N TYR A 272 -18.14 30.54 3.72
CA TYR A 272 -18.68 29.26 4.18
C TYR A 272 -17.71 28.57 5.13
N ARG A 273 -18.21 27.94 6.19
CA ARG A 273 -17.39 27.16 7.12
C ARG A 273 -16.94 25.82 6.54
N ASN A 274 -17.78 25.19 5.70
CA ASN A 274 -17.57 23.86 5.14
C ASN A 274 -18.59 23.53 4.04
N TYR A 275 -18.42 22.37 3.40
CA TYR A 275 -19.32 21.85 2.37
C TYR A 275 -20.78 21.76 2.84
N THR A 276 -21.04 21.35 4.07
CA THR A 276 -22.42 21.21 4.56
C THR A 276 -23.14 22.56 4.59
N GLU A 277 -22.46 23.64 4.97
CA GLU A 277 -23.04 24.99 4.92
C GLU A 277 -23.27 25.45 3.48
N PHE A 278 -22.26 25.28 2.61
CA PHE A 278 -22.34 25.59 1.19
C PHE A 278 -23.52 24.87 0.50
N CYS A 279 -23.67 23.56 0.72
CA CYS A 279 -24.76 22.77 0.17
C CYS A 279 -26.12 23.19 0.71
N ARG A 280 -26.24 23.49 2.01
CA ARG A 280 -27.51 23.95 2.61
C ARG A 280 -27.94 25.32 2.10
N ALA A 281 -26.99 26.14 1.66
CA ALA A 281 -27.26 27.40 0.98
C ALA A 281 -27.67 27.20 -0.51
N GLY A 282 -27.80 25.97 -0.98
CA GLY A 282 -28.15 25.63 -2.36
C GLY A 282 -26.96 25.51 -3.31
N GLY A 283 -25.73 25.51 -2.78
CA GLY A 283 -24.52 25.37 -3.58
C GLY A 283 -24.33 23.97 -4.15
N THR A 284 -23.91 23.90 -5.41
CA THR A 284 -23.53 22.67 -6.10
C THR A 284 -22.02 22.61 -6.28
N GLU A 285 -21.36 21.59 -5.73
CA GLU A 285 -19.91 21.44 -5.90
C GLU A 285 -19.57 20.93 -7.31
N TYR A 286 -20.25 19.87 -7.73
CA TYR A 286 -19.98 19.16 -8.98
C TYR A 286 -21.25 18.46 -9.47
N LYS A 287 -21.65 18.70 -10.71
CA LYS A 287 -22.85 18.12 -11.31
C LYS A 287 -22.58 17.74 -12.76
N VAL A 288 -22.54 16.44 -13.00
CA VAL A 288 -22.26 15.84 -14.30
C VAL A 288 -23.27 14.75 -14.58
N ILE A 289 -23.85 14.80 -15.77
CA ILE A 289 -24.67 13.71 -16.31
C ILE A 289 -23.73 12.68 -16.92
N VAL A 290 -23.91 11.43 -16.53
CA VAL A 290 -23.21 10.27 -17.09
C VAL A 290 -24.20 9.55 -17.99
N ASP A 291 -24.28 9.94 -19.26
CA ASP A 291 -24.86 9.06 -20.28
C ASP A 291 -23.73 8.20 -20.87
N ASP A 292 -24.05 6.98 -21.29
CA ASP A 292 -23.08 5.93 -21.61
C ASP A 292 -22.10 6.28 -22.76
N GLU A 293 -22.25 7.44 -23.41
CA GLU A 293 -21.39 7.86 -24.51
C GLU A 293 -20.39 8.94 -24.10
N ARG A 294 -20.81 10.02 -23.39
CA ARG A 294 -19.90 11.08 -22.90
C ARG A 294 -20.46 11.83 -21.68
N PRO A 295 -19.65 12.06 -20.64
CA PRO A 295 -20.08 12.88 -19.52
C PRO A 295 -20.36 14.33 -19.93
N VAL A 296 -21.52 14.87 -19.53
CA VAL A 296 -21.92 16.26 -19.77
C VAL A 296 -21.82 17.05 -18.46
N VAL A 297 -20.95 18.05 -18.44
CA VAL A 297 -20.73 18.91 -17.28
C VAL A 297 -21.80 20.00 -17.25
N GLU A 298 -22.66 19.98 -16.22
CA GLU A 298 -23.71 20.98 -16.05
C GLU A 298 -23.27 22.13 -15.16
N GLU A 299 -22.63 21.81 -14.03
CA GLU A 299 -22.25 22.80 -13.02
C GLU A 299 -21.03 22.31 -12.23
N THR A 300 -20.09 23.22 -11.96
CA THR A 300 -18.92 22.96 -11.13
C THR A 300 -18.51 24.23 -10.39
N ILE A 301 -18.05 24.12 -9.15
CA ILE A 301 -17.26 25.20 -8.54
C ILE A 301 -15.96 25.46 -9.32
N PRO A 302 -15.32 26.64 -9.19
CA PRO A 302 -14.13 26.99 -9.98
C PRO A 302 -13.01 25.96 -9.95
N PHE A 303 -12.79 25.31 -8.79
CA PHE A 303 -11.78 24.28 -8.63
C PHE A 303 -11.98 23.09 -9.59
N TRP A 304 -13.22 22.67 -9.84
CA TRP A 304 -13.57 21.51 -10.69
C TRP A 304 -13.79 21.87 -12.17
N LYS A 305 -13.51 23.12 -12.59
CA LYS A 305 -13.67 23.57 -13.99
C LYS A 305 -12.85 22.74 -14.99
N ASN A 306 -13.45 22.29 -16.09
CA ASN A 306 -12.85 21.35 -17.05
C ASN A 306 -12.45 20.01 -16.38
N PRO A 307 -13.42 19.27 -15.80
CA PRO A 307 -13.13 18.07 -15.02
C PRO A 307 -12.64 16.89 -15.89
N LEU A 308 -12.96 16.90 -17.19
CA LEU A 308 -12.56 15.88 -18.15
C LEU A 308 -11.19 16.19 -18.80
N ASP A 309 -10.59 17.34 -18.48
CA ASP A 309 -9.29 17.74 -19.00
C ASP A 309 -8.14 17.22 -18.13
N ARG A 310 -7.20 16.52 -18.76
CA ARG A 310 -6.09 15.84 -18.07
C ARG A 310 -5.09 16.82 -17.45
N ASP A 311 -4.87 17.98 -18.08
CA ASP A 311 -3.92 18.97 -17.60
C ASP A 311 -4.53 19.78 -16.45
N ALA A 312 -5.82 20.11 -16.52
CA ALA A 312 -6.58 20.67 -15.40
C ALA A 312 -6.55 19.72 -14.19
N ASN A 313 -6.76 18.41 -14.40
CA ASN A 313 -6.66 17.41 -13.34
C ASN A 313 -5.24 17.33 -12.74
N ARG A 314 -4.19 17.42 -13.57
CA ARG A 314 -2.81 17.50 -13.08
C ARG A 314 -2.57 18.76 -12.24
N GLN A 315 -3.09 19.91 -12.67
CA GLN A 315 -2.99 21.17 -11.91
C GLN A 315 -3.70 21.11 -10.56
N ARG A 316 -4.85 20.43 -10.46
CA ARG A 316 -5.52 20.20 -9.15
C ARG A 316 -4.65 19.46 -8.16
N ILE A 317 -3.88 18.46 -8.61
CA ILE A 317 -2.94 17.76 -7.74
C ILE A 317 -1.78 18.67 -7.33
N GLN A 318 -1.28 19.52 -8.23
CA GLN A 318 -0.26 20.51 -7.88
C GLN A 318 -0.77 21.49 -6.82
N GLN A 319 -2.04 21.93 -6.93
CA GLN A 319 -2.69 22.77 -5.91
C GLN A 319 -2.83 22.04 -4.57
N LEU A 320 -3.22 20.76 -4.57
CA LEU A 320 -3.29 19.94 -3.36
C LEU A 320 -1.92 19.84 -2.65
N VAL A 321 -0.86 19.51 -3.40
CA VAL A 321 0.50 19.43 -2.85
C VAL A 321 0.96 20.78 -2.31
N SER A 322 0.65 21.87 -3.03
CA SER A 322 0.99 23.23 -2.60
C SER A 322 0.26 23.61 -1.30
N ALA A 323 -1.06 23.36 -1.22
CA ALA A 323 -1.85 23.62 -0.02
C ALA A 323 -1.37 22.82 1.19
N TYR A 324 -0.97 21.55 0.99
CA TYR A 324 -0.36 20.76 2.04
C TYR A 324 0.97 21.36 2.51
N ASN A 325 1.84 21.73 1.57
CA ASN A 325 3.15 22.32 1.87
C ASN A 325 3.05 23.70 2.55
N GLU A 326 2.04 24.49 2.21
CA GLU A 326 1.73 25.75 2.89
C GLU A 326 1.24 25.48 4.33
N THR A 327 0.29 24.55 4.49
CA THR A 327 -0.24 24.15 5.81
C THR A 327 0.86 23.74 6.78
N ILE A 328 1.78 22.88 6.35
CA ILE A 328 2.89 22.44 7.20
C ILE A 328 3.91 23.55 7.48
N SER A 329 4.03 24.55 6.60
CA SER A 329 5.00 25.64 6.77
C SER A 329 4.48 26.67 7.76
N GLU A 330 3.18 26.95 7.74
CA GLU A 330 2.55 27.94 8.61
C GLU A 330 2.10 27.35 9.95
N LYS A 331 1.57 26.12 9.92
CA LYS A 331 0.92 25.49 11.08
C LYS A 331 1.16 23.97 11.12
N PRO A 332 2.42 23.54 11.35
CA PRO A 332 2.78 22.12 11.34
C PRO A 332 2.16 21.30 12.47
N LEU A 333 1.73 21.95 13.56
CA LEU A 333 1.11 21.26 14.70
C LEU A 333 -0.39 21.09 14.49
N SER A 334 -0.87 19.85 14.56
CA SER A 334 -2.29 19.53 14.64
C SER A 334 -2.90 20.03 15.95
N SER A 335 -4.24 20.10 16.01
CA SER A 335 -4.95 20.60 17.19
C SER A 335 -4.75 19.76 18.46
N ASP A 336 -4.36 18.49 18.31
CA ASP A 336 -4.00 17.57 19.40
C ASP A 336 -2.48 17.49 19.66
N GLY A 337 -1.69 18.41 19.08
CA GLY A 337 -0.26 18.58 19.36
C GLY A 337 0.69 17.71 18.55
N GLY A 338 0.18 16.96 17.56
CA GLY A 338 1.00 16.15 16.67
C GLY A 338 1.70 16.96 15.59
N MET A 339 2.94 16.61 15.29
CA MET A 339 3.74 17.27 14.25
C MET A 339 3.45 16.65 12.88
N MET A 340 2.86 17.43 11.97
CA MET A 340 2.77 17.08 10.55
C MET A 340 4.14 17.25 9.87
N LEU A 341 4.41 16.42 8.88
CA LEU A 341 5.71 16.30 8.22
C LEU A 341 5.61 16.66 6.75
N ALA A 342 6.65 17.32 6.24
CA ALA A 342 6.72 17.64 4.82
C ALA A 342 6.69 16.39 3.92
N LEU A 343 6.10 16.56 2.73
CA LEU A 343 6.27 15.56 1.68
C LEU A 343 7.74 15.55 1.25
N PRO A 344 8.39 14.39 1.13
CA PRO A 344 9.71 14.31 0.54
C PRO A 344 9.66 14.72 -0.94
N ASP A 345 10.73 15.31 -1.43
CA ASP A 345 10.84 15.61 -2.85
C ASP A 345 10.86 14.31 -3.70
N VAL A 346 10.23 14.32 -4.88
CA VAL A 346 10.10 13.13 -5.73
C VAL A 346 11.46 12.61 -6.21
N GLU A 347 12.42 13.49 -6.46
CA GLU A 347 13.79 13.13 -6.83
C GLU A 347 14.51 12.47 -5.65
N SER A 348 14.34 13.01 -4.44
CA SER A 348 14.89 12.39 -3.22
C SER A 348 14.35 10.97 -2.99
N LEU A 349 13.03 10.77 -3.11
CA LEU A 349 12.41 9.45 -3.06
C LEU A 349 12.99 8.50 -4.12
N ARG A 350 13.20 8.99 -5.34
CA ARG A 350 13.75 8.18 -6.44
C ARG A 350 15.17 7.73 -6.16
N GLN A 351 16.00 8.59 -5.57
CA GLN A 351 17.40 8.31 -5.24
C GLN A 351 17.54 7.33 -4.06
N GLU A 352 16.65 7.44 -3.07
CA GLU A 352 16.63 6.52 -1.92
C GLU A 352 16.13 5.12 -2.28
N ASN A 353 15.24 5.02 -3.27
CA ASN A 353 14.66 3.76 -3.69
C ASN A 353 15.62 2.92 -4.56
N PRO A 354 15.55 1.57 -4.46
CA PRO A 354 16.35 0.70 -5.29
C PRO A 354 16.01 0.89 -6.79
N PRO A 355 16.98 0.79 -7.71
CA PRO A 355 16.67 0.77 -9.14
C PRO A 355 15.65 -0.31 -9.50
N CYS A 356 14.71 -0.02 -10.40
CA CYS A 356 13.63 -0.93 -10.77
C CYS A 356 14.09 -2.34 -11.22
N TYR A 357 15.27 -2.43 -11.83
CA TYR A 357 15.81 -3.71 -12.30
C TYR A 357 16.17 -4.68 -11.15
N VAL A 358 16.36 -4.18 -9.93
CA VAL A 358 16.65 -5.02 -8.75
C VAL A 358 15.41 -5.82 -8.35
N ASN A 359 14.23 -5.26 -8.57
CA ASN A 359 12.97 -5.79 -8.07
C ASN A 359 12.08 -6.42 -9.15
N ASN A 360 12.31 -6.12 -10.43
CA ASN A 360 11.46 -6.64 -11.49
C ASN A 360 12.21 -7.01 -12.78
N ILE A 361 11.93 -8.21 -13.30
CA ILE A 361 12.56 -8.77 -14.49
C ILE A 361 12.29 -7.97 -15.78
N ARG A 362 11.12 -7.34 -15.93
CA ARG A 362 10.83 -6.50 -17.10
C ARG A 362 11.78 -5.32 -17.15
N CYS A 363 12.10 -4.73 -16.00
CA CYS A 363 13.06 -3.64 -15.90
C CYS A 363 14.52 -4.11 -16.04
N ALA A 364 14.85 -5.31 -15.57
CA ALA A 364 16.16 -5.90 -15.80
C ALA A 364 16.43 -6.22 -17.28
N LYS A 365 15.40 -6.60 -18.03
CA LYS A 365 15.47 -6.90 -19.48
C LYS A 365 15.26 -5.67 -20.38
N ALA A 366 14.85 -4.52 -19.83
CA ALA A 366 14.46 -3.36 -20.62
C ALA A 366 15.67 -2.72 -21.32
N ARG A 367 15.62 -2.62 -22.66
CA ARG A 367 16.68 -2.01 -23.49
C ARG A 367 17.07 -0.61 -23.04
N PHE A 368 16.07 0.22 -22.70
CA PHE A 368 16.28 1.58 -22.23
C PHE A 368 16.11 1.71 -20.72
N GLY A 369 16.01 0.59 -19.99
CA GLY A 369 15.83 0.60 -18.55
C GLY A 369 14.41 1.00 -18.11
N CYS A 370 14.30 1.31 -16.82
CA CYS A 370 13.07 1.73 -16.16
C CYS A 370 13.30 2.97 -15.30
N ARG A 371 12.20 3.59 -14.86
CA ARG A 371 12.23 4.84 -14.09
C ARG A 371 11.08 4.94 -13.08
N ARG A 372 11.25 5.82 -12.10
CA ARG A 372 10.21 6.31 -11.16
C ARG A 372 10.08 7.82 -11.32
N ARG A 373 8.85 8.35 -11.34
CA ARG A 373 8.58 9.77 -11.68
C ARG A 373 7.61 10.49 -10.75
N THR A 374 7.00 9.77 -9.83
CA THR A 374 5.82 10.19 -9.09
C THR A 374 5.98 9.86 -7.61
N TYR A 375 5.16 10.46 -6.76
CA TYR A 375 5.10 10.11 -5.34
C TYR A 375 4.77 8.63 -5.11
N SER A 376 4.03 8.01 -6.03
CA SER A 376 3.73 6.57 -5.95
C SER A 376 4.95 5.67 -6.11
N GLN A 377 6.05 6.16 -6.69
CA GLN A 377 7.31 5.44 -6.91
C GLN A 377 7.14 4.10 -7.66
N VAL A 378 6.08 4.00 -8.47
CA VAL A 378 5.86 2.86 -9.37
C VAL A 378 6.82 2.94 -10.55
N CYS A 379 7.43 1.81 -10.88
CA CYS A 379 8.31 1.69 -12.04
C CYS A 379 7.55 1.75 -13.36
N SER A 380 8.18 2.34 -14.37
CA SER A 380 7.72 2.29 -15.76
C SER A 380 8.87 1.95 -16.70
N VAL A 381 8.61 1.12 -17.71
CA VAL A 381 9.59 0.78 -18.75
C VAL A 381 9.79 1.98 -19.68
N CYS A 382 11.05 2.34 -19.90
CA CYS A 382 11.40 3.42 -20.81
C CYS A 382 11.29 2.99 -22.28
N ARG A 383 10.62 3.81 -23.10
CA ARG A 383 10.49 3.58 -24.56
C ARG A 383 11.68 4.12 -25.36
N ARG A 384 12.49 4.99 -24.74
CA ARG A 384 13.70 5.62 -25.30
C ARG A 384 14.67 5.90 -24.17
N ALA A 385 15.95 6.07 -24.50
CA ALA A 385 16.96 6.52 -23.54
C ALA A 385 16.58 7.90 -22.97
N GLY A 386 16.92 8.13 -21.71
CA GLY A 386 16.69 9.37 -20.99
C GLY A 386 17.47 9.35 -19.68
N GLU A 387 17.74 10.53 -19.10
CA GLU A 387 18.56 10.66 -17.88
C GLU A 387 17.94 9.95 -16.67
N ASP A 388 16.61 9.88 -16.60
CA ASP A 388 15.89 9.22 -15.52
C ASP A 388 15.65 7.71 -15.77
N CYS A 389 16.09 7.19 -16.92
CA CYS A 389 15.91 5.81 -17.33
C CYS A 389 17.13 4.96 -16.97
N VAL A 390 17.00 4.15 -15.93
CA VAL A 390 18.10 3.36 -15.37
C VAL A 390 18.10 1.96 -15.97
N VAL A 391 19.17 1.63 -16.71
CA VAL A 391 19.41 0.32 -17.32
C VAL A 391 20.13 -0.59 -16.32
N ALA A 392 19.78 -1.87 -16.30
CA ALA A 392 20.54 -2.86 -15.54
C ALA A 392 21.99 -2.95 -16.05
N PRO A 393 23.01 -2.97 -15.18
CA PRO A 393 24.39 -3.21 -15.60
C PRO A 393 24.49 -4.53 -16.38
N PRO A 394 25.37 -4.65 -17.40
CA PRO A 394 25.51 -5.90 -18.16
C PRO A 394 25.86 -7.15 -17.33
N SER A 395 26.46 -6.95 -16.15
CA SER A 395 26.79 -8.00 -15.19
C SER A 395 25.61 -8.42 -14.31
N PHE A 396 24.55 -7.61 -14.23
CA PHE A 396 23.40 -7.90 -13.38
C PHE A 396 22.55 -9.02 -13.98
N LYS A 397 22.24 -10.01 -13.16
CA LYS A 397 21.31 -11.09 -13.51
C LYS A 397 20.14 -11.04 -12.53
N PHE A 398 18.95 -10.82 -13.07
CA PHE A 398 17.74 -10.97 -12.26
C PHE A 398 17.60 -12.44 -11.84
N PRO A 399 17.29 -12.72 -10.57
CA PRO A 399 17.16 -14.09 -10.08
C PRO A 399 15.97 -14.79 -10.75
N ASP A 400 16.09 -16.09 -10.94
CA ASP A 400 14.95 -16.90 -11.37
C ASP A 400 13.95 -17.03 -10.22
N LEU A 401 12.76 -16.48 -10.45
CA LEU A 401 11.65 -16.51 -9.50
C LEU A 401 10.61 -17.52 -10.03
N SER A 402 10.68 -18.76 -9.55
CA SER A 402 9.66 -19.78 -9.78
C SER A 402 8.77 -19.94 -8.56
N LEU A 403 7.49 -20.24 -8.81
CA LEU A 403 6.61 -20.69 -7.74
C LEU A 403 7.04 -22.10 -7.31
N PRO A 404 7.14 -22.39 -6.00
CA PRO A 404 7.37 -23.76 -5.57
C PRO A 404 6.27 -24.67 -6.13
N HIS A 405 6.63 -25.84 -6.64
CA HIS A 405 5.67 -26.81 -7.20
C HIS A 405 4.58 -27.11 -6.15
N PHE A 406 3.37 -26.63 -6.38
CA PHE A 406 2.25 -26.89 -5.49
C PHE A 406 1.83 -28.36 -5.65
N VAL A 407 2.20 -29.20 -4.68
CA VAL A 407 1.59 -30.52 -4.55
C VAL A 407 0.19 -30.32 -3.99
N VAL A 408 -0.80 -30.18 -4.88
CA VAL A 408 -2.20 -30.31 -4.49
C VAL A 408 -2.39 -31.77 -4.05
N LYS A 409 -2.33 -32.02 -2.74
CA LYS A 409 -2.86 -33.29 -2.19
C LYS A 409 -4.37 -33.24 -2.39
N ALA A 410 -4.82 -33.75 -3.53
CA ALA A 410 -6.23 -34.06 -3.74
C ALA A 410 -6.61 -35.12 -2.70
N THR A 411 -7.30 -34.71 -1.65
CA THR A 411 -7.95 -35.64 -0.72
C THR A 411 -9.09 -36.29 -1.48
N LEU A 412 -8.82 -37.42 -2.13
CA LEU A 412 -9.84 -38.31 -2.65
C LEU A 412 -10.65 -38.82 -1.45
N SER A 413 -11.79 -38.19 -1.20
CA SER A 413 -12.83 -38.74 -0.35
C SER A 413 -13.31 -40.04 -1.00
N LYS A 414 -12.81 -41.17 -0.52
CA LYS A 414 -13.42 -42.48 -0.79
C LYS A 414 -14.84 -42.43 -0.25
N LYS A 415 -15.82 -42.45 -1.14
CA LYS A 415 -17.18 -42.90 -0.80
C LYS A 415 -17.07 -44.37 -0.41
N SER A 416 -17.37 -44.68 0.84
CA SER A 416 -17.80 -46.01 1.30
C SER A 416 -19.29 -46.14 1.10
#